data_AF-A0A2L0CM73-F1
#
_entry.id   AF-A0A2L0CM73-F1
#
_cell.length_a   1.000
_cell.length_b   1.000
_cell.length_c   1.000
_cell.angle_alpha   90.00
_cell.angle_beta   90.00
_cell.angle_gamma   90.00
#
_symmetry.space_group_name_H-M   'P 1'
#
loop_
_entity.id
_entity.type
_entity.pdbx_description
1 polymer ?
#
loop_
_entity_poly.entity_id
_entity_poly.type
_entity_poly.pdbx_seq_one_letter_code
_entity_poly.pdbx_strand_id
1 'polypeptide(L)'
;IRRGSRCSTAKAFLRPARLRKNLHVALNSHVTRLLINPFSMQTYGVEFVRNGKKQTVMVRKEVIMSAGSVNSPQIMMLSGIGPREELEKHRIPVLKNLKVGENLQDHVGMAGLTFIVDKPVAIVQNRLEAFPITMNYVLHGKGPMTTLGGVEGLGFVNTPLSNKSRHWPDIQFHMAPASVNSDDGARVRKVLGLTDTLFNTVYKPLSYKDTWTIIPLLLRPRSRGWVRLKSSNPFHYPKINANYFDDQFDVATLVEGAKIAVRIANAQVFKQFNSRLHTIPLPNCRSYRFGSDAYWECHIRT
;
A
#
# COMPACT_ATOMS: atom_id res chain seq x y z
N ILE A 1 -4.01 -16.92 -3.22
CA ILE A 1 -4.14 -17.29 -4.65
C ILE A 1 -4.97 -18.57 -4.77
N ARG A 2 -5.73 -18.79 -5.85
CA ARG A 2 -6.48 -20.04 -6.07
C ARG A 2 -6.37 -20.46 -7.53
N ARG A 3 -5.70 -21.60 -7.80
CA ARG A 3 -5.39 -22.13 -9.14
C ARG A 3 -4.66 -21.11 -10.02
N GLY A 4 -3.55 -20.56 -9.53
CA GLY A 4 -2.74 -19.60 -10.28
C GLY A 4 -3.33 -18.18 -10.40
N SER A 5 -4.61 -17.95 -10.08
CA SER A 5 -5.24 -16.63 -10.22
C SER A 5 -5.55 -15.95 -8.89
N ARG A 6 -5.72 -14.61 -8.95
CA ARG A 6 -6.23 -13.78 -7.85
C ARG A 6 -7.51 -14.37 -7.26
N CYS A 7 -7.53 -14.50 -5.93
CA CYS A 7 -8.70 -14.86 -5.16
C CYS A 7 -9.01 -13.72 -4.19
N SER A 8 -9.90 -12.82 -4.59
CA SER A 8 -10.37 -11.72 -3.74
C SER A 8 -11.37 -12.23 -2.70
N THR A 9 -11.65 -11.41 -1.68
CA THR A 9 -12.72 -11.67 -0.69
C THR A 9 -14.07 -11.92 -1.37
N ALA A 10 -14.40 -11.16 -2.43
CA ALA A 10 -15.61 -11.39 -3.22
C ALA A 10 -15.63 -12.79 -3.88
N LYS A 11 -14.50 -13.26 -4.43
CA LYS A 11 -14.42 -14.58 -5.07
C LYS A 11 -14.39 -15.72 -4.06
N ALA A 12 -13.80 -15.49 -2.89
CA ALA A 12 -13.69 -16.48 -1.81
C ALA A 12 -15.00 -16.65 -1.04
N PHE A 13 -15.67 -15.56 -0.68
CA PHE A 13 -16.78 -15.56 0.28
C PHE A 13 -18.12 -15.16 -0.34
N LEU A 14 -18.16 -14.12 -1.17
CA LEU A 14 -19.43 -13.58 -1.67
C LEU A 14 -20.00 -14.39 -2.85
N ARG A 15 -19.17 -14.74 -3.83
CA ARG A 15 -19.60 -15.50 -5.01
C ARG A 15 -20.19 -16.87 -4.65
N PRO A 16 -19.61 -17.67 -3.73
CA PRO A 16 -20.22 -18.94 -3.32
C PRO A 16 -21.55 -18.77 -2.59
N ALA A 17 -21.74 -17.68 -1.84
CA ALA A 17 -22.94 -17.43 -1.07
C ALA A 17 -24.04 -16.66 -1.84
N ARG A 18 -23.81 -16.27 -3.10
CA ARG A 18 -24.65 -15.31 -3.85
C ARG A 18 -26.11 -15.73 -4.06
N LEU A 19 -26.42 -17.02 -3.96
CA LEU A 19 -27.77 -17.56 -4.18
C LEU A 19 -28.59 -17.69 -2.89
N ARG A 20 -28.01 -17.34 -1.73
CA ARG A 20 -28.74 -17.36 -0.46
C ARG A 20 -29.83 -16.30 -0.49
N LYS A 21 -31.09 -16.71 -0.27
CA LYS A 21 -32.27 -15.84 -0.32
C LYS A 21 -32.24 -14.70 0.71
N ASN A 22 -31.49 -14.86 1.79
CA ASN A 22 -31.33 -13.87 2.85
C ASN A 22 -30.11 -12.95 2.66
N LEU A 23 -29.42 -13.01 1.52
CA LEU A 23 -28.28 -12.15 1.19
C LEU A 23 -28.60 -11.30 -0.04
N HIS A 24 -28.66 -9.98 0.16
CA HIS A 24 -28.85 -9.02 -0.91
C HIS A 24 -27.56 -8.25 -1.15
N VAL A 25 -27.10 -8.19 -2.40
CA VAL A 25 -25.89 -7.45 -2.79
C VAL A 25 -26.28 -6.38 -3.80
N ALA A 26 -26.13 -5.11 -3.41
CA ALA A 26 -26.36 -3.97 -4.28
C ALA A 26 -25.02 -3.41 -4.77
N LEU A 27 -24.74 -3.57 -6.06
CA LEU A 27 -23.57 -2.95 -6.70
C LEU A 27 -23.87 -1.50 -7.08
N ASN A 28 -22.81 -0.72 -7.33
CA ASN A 28 -22.89 0.69 -7.74
C ASN A 28 -23.77 1.54 -6.80
N SER A 29 -23.68 1.25 -5.50
CA SER A 29 -24.50 1.84 -4.45
C SER A 29 -23.57 2.60 -3.49
N HIS A 30 -23.37 3.89 -3.73
CA HIS A 30 -22.46 4.73 -2.96
C HIS A 30 -23.16 5.25 -1.71
N VAL A 31 -22.78 4.76 -0.53
CA VAL A 31 -23.33 5.22 0.75
C VAL A 31 -22.95 6.68 0.97
N THR A 32 -23.95 7.53 1.23
CA THR A 32 -23.74 8.97 1.45
C THR A 32 -23.66 9.31 2.93
N ARG A 33 -24.50 8.69 3.77
CA ARG A 33 -24.52 8.85 5.23
C ARG A 33 -25.38 7.78 5.90
N LEU A 34 -25.22 7.66 7.21
CA LEU A 34 -26.09 6.94 8.12
C LEU A 34 -27.22 7.86 8.59
N LEU A 35 -28.41 7.29 8.79
CA LEU A 35 -29.56 7.97 9.38
C LEU A 35 -29.65 7.57 10.86
N ILE A 36 -29.42 8.54 11.74
CA ILE A 36 -29.25 8.32 13.17
C ILE A 36 -30.23 9.20 13.93
N ASN A 37 -30.93 8.63 14.90
CA ASN A 37 -31.80 9.40 15.79
C ASN A 37 -30.91 10.22 16.76
N PRO A 38 -31.05 11.55 16.80
CA PRO A 38 -30.16 12.41 17.60
C PRO A 38 -30.34 12.25 19.12
N PHE A 39 -31.48 11.71 19.58
CA PHE A 39 -31.76 11.50 21.00
C PHE A 39 -31.31 10.12 21.47
N SER A 40 -31.71 9.06 20.76
CA SER A 40 -31.37 7.68 21.16
C SER A 40 -30.00 7.22 20.67
N MET A 41 -29.39 7.96 19.74
CA MET A 41 -28.16 7.58 19.02
C MET A 41 -28.27 6.23 18.28
N GLN A 42 -29.49 5.79 17.98
CA GLN A 42 -29.73 4.57 17.21
C GLN A 42 -29.74 4.87 15.70
N THR A 43 -28.95 4.11 14.94
CA THR A 43 -28.97 4.13 13.48
C THR A 43 -30.21 3.37 12.99
N TYR A 44 -31.11 4.06 12.30
CA TYR A 44 -32.36 3.49 11.80
C TYR A 44 -32.38 3.29 10.28
N GLY A 45 -31.38 3.80 9.56
CA GLY A 45 -31.29 3.62 8.12
C GLY A 45 -29.92 4.00 7.53
N VAL A 46 -29.74 3.65 6.26
CA VAL A 46 -28.58 4.00 5.46
C VAL A 46 -29.04 4.68 4.17
N GLU A 47 -28.53 5.87 3.91
CA GLU A 47 -28.76 6.61 2.67
C GLU A 47 -27.63 6.31 1.67
N PHE A 48 -27.98 6.02 0.42
CA PHE A 48 -27.02 5.78 -0.65
C PHE A 48 -27.55 6.26 -1.99
N VAL A 49 -26.66 6.44 -2.96
CA VAL A 49 -27.01 6.75 -4.35
C VAL A 49 -26.69 5.56 -5.23
N ARG A 50 -27.67 5.16 -6.04
CA ARG A 50 -27.54 4.08 -7.02
C ARG A 50 -28.17 4.54 -8.34
N ASN A 51 -27.42 4.42 -9.43
CA ASN A 51 -27.86 4.85 -10.77
C ASN A 51 -28.38 6.30 -10.79
N GLY A 52 -27.70 7.21 -10.08
CA GLY A 52 -28.08 8.63 -9.98
C GLY A 52 -29.27 8.92 -9.06
N LYS A 53 -29.93 7.90 -8.50
CA LYS A 53 -31.09 8.07 -7.61
C LYS A 53 -30.70 7.84 -6.15
N LYS A 54 -31.12 8.75 -5.28
CA LYS A 54 -31.00 8.59 -3.83
C LYS A 54 -32.00 7.55 -3.34
N GLN A 55 -31.54 6.64 -2.50
CA GLN A 55 -32.31 5.55 -1.92
C GLN A 55 -31.96 5.40 -0.44
N THR A 56 -32.90 4.85 0.33
CA THR A 56 -32.74 4.59 1.76
C THR A 56 -33.11 3.15 2.05
N VAL A 57 -32.30 2.46 2.85
CA VAL A 57 -32.65 1.16 3.44
C VAL A 57 -32.81 1.33 4.94
N MET A 58 -33.97 0.90 5.46
CA MET A 58 -34.30 0.94 6.89
C MET A 58 -33.71 -0.28 7.60
N VAL A 59 -33.27 -0.08 8.84
CA VAL A 59 -32.50 -1.07 9.61
C VAL A 59 -33.28 -1.45 10.87
N ARG A 60 -33.42 -2.75 11.12
CA ARG A 60 -34.11 -3.29 12.32
C ARG A 60 -33.18 -3.71 13.45
N LYS A 61 -31.89 -3.93 13.17
CA LYS A 61 -30.92 -4.44 14.15
C LYS A 61 -29.66 -3.58 14.16
N GLU A 62 -28.81 -3.74 13.16
CA GLU A 62 -27.46 -3.16 13.18
C GLU A 62 -27.02 -2.70 11.79
N VAL A 63 -26.10 -1.72 11.78
CA VAL A 63 -25.32 -1.32 10.61
C VAL A 63 -23.85 -1.56 10.92
N ILE A 64 -23.18 -2.33 10.06
CA ILE A 64 -21.75 -2.61 10.18
C ILE A 64 -21.02 -1.85 9.08
N MET A 65 -20.10 -0.97 9.48
CA MET A 65 -19.31 -0.15 8.57
C MET A 65 -18.08 -0.91 8.09
N SER A 66 -17.97 -1.14 6.77
CA SER A 66 -16.87 -1.89 6.15
C SER A 66 -16.32 -1.20 4.89
N ALA A 67 -16.32 0.14 4.88
CA ALA A 67 -15.90 0.95 3.73
C ALA A 67 -14.36 1.18 3.65
N GLY A 68 -13.59 0.59 4.57
CA GLY A 68 -12.13 0.70 4.62
C GLY A 68 -11.64 1.92 5.41
N SER A 69 -10.33 1.97 5.67
CA SER A 69 -9.69 2.99 6.53
C SER A 69 -9.87 4.44 6.06
N VAL A 70 -10.18 4.66 4.78
CA VAL A 70 -10.38 5.98 4.17
C VAL A 70 -11.86 6.38 4.10
N ASN A 71 -12.73 5.54 3.56
CA ASN A 71 -14.13 5.93 3.33
C ASN A 71 -15.00 5.77 4.58
N SER A 72 -14.67 4.85 5.49
CA SER A 72 -15.40 4.71 6.76
C SER A 72 -15.41 5.98 7.61
N PRO A 73 -14.27 6.65 7.89
CA PRO A 73 -14.30 7.91 8.63
C PRO A 73 -15.06 9.02 7.87
N GLN A 74 -14.94 9.09 6.53
CA GLN A 74 -15.72 10.05 5.74
C GLN A 74 -17.23 9.86 5.95
N ILE A 75 -17.74 8.64 5.80
CA ILE A 75 -19.17 8.37 5.97
C ILE A 75 -19.61 8.68 7.40
N MET A 76 -18.84 8.31 8.42
CA MET A 76 -19.17 8.63 9.81
C MET A 76 -19.23 10.14 10.05
N MET A 77 -18.25 10.90 9.54
CA MET A 77 -18.26 12.37 9.65
C MET A 77 -19.45 12.99 8.93
N LEU A 78 -19.76 12.56 7.70
CA LEU A 78 -20.96 13.00 6.96
C LEU A 78 -22.28 12.61 7.66
N SER A 79 -22.23 11.65 8.57
CA SER A 79 -23.37 11.23 9.41
C SER A 79 -23.43 11.97 10.75
N GLY A 80 -22.56 12.97 10.98
CA GLY A 80 -22.51 13.75 12.22
C GLY A 80 -21.70 13.11 13.36
N ILE A 81 -20.89 12.08 13.07
CA ILE A 81 -20.00 11.42 14.04
C ILE A 81 -18.55 11.69 13.67
N GLY A 82 -17.88 12.55 14.42
CA GLY A 82 -16.49 12.92 14.17
C GLY A 82 -16.03 14.16 14.94
N PRO A 83 -14.84 14.69 14.65
CA PRO A 83 -14.31 15.82 15.38
C PRO A 83 -15.22 17.04 15.21
N ARG A 84 -15.68 17.63 16.32
CA ARG A 84 -16.61 18.77 16.32
C ARG A 84 -16.20 19.86 15.35
N GLU A 85 -14.94 20.31 15.42
CA GLU A 85 -14.39 21.39 14.58
C GLU A 85 -14.48 21.07 13.08
N GLU A 86 -14.18 19.82 12.70
CA GLU A 86 -14.26 19.38 11.30
C GLU A 86 -15.71 19.32 10.82
N LEU A 87 -16.65 18.87 11.66
CA LEU A 87 -18.07 18.82 11.31
C LEU A 87 -18.68 20.23 11.17
N GLU A 88 -18.42 21.11 12.13
CA GLU A 88 -18.91 22.48 12.14
C GLU A 88 -18.39 23.28 10.94
N LYS A 89 -17.12 23.08 10.56
CA LYS A 89 -16.51 23.66 9.35
C LYS A 89 -17.28 23.36 8.07
N HIS A 90 -17.86 22.17 7.94
CA HIS A 90 -18.63 21.75 6.78
C HIS A 90 -20.15 21.87 6.98
N ARG A 91 -20.59 22.54 8.05
CA ARG A 91 -22.00 22.74 8.43
C ARG A 91 -22.76 21.42 8.61
N ILE A 92 -22.09 20.40 9.17
CA ILE A 92 -22.69 19.12 9.49
C ILE A 92 -23.10 19.13 10.97
N PRO A 93 -24.37 18.80 11.31
CA PRO A 93 -24.79 18.69 12.69
C PRO A 93 -23.96 17.66 13.48
N VAL A 94 -23.47 18.07 14.65
CA VAL A 94 -22.66 17.22 15.53
C VAL A 94 -23.57 16.33 16.38
N LEU A 95 -23.70 15.06 16.00
CA LEU A 95 -24.39 14.05 16.81
C LEU A 95 -23.46 13.49 17.89
N LYS A 96 -22.20 13.24 17.54
CA LYS A 96 -21.19 12.75 18.49
C LYS A 96 -19.80 13.27 18.15
N ASN A 97 -19.20 13.96 19.10
CA ASN A 97 -17.81 14.40 19.02
C ASN A 97 -16.85 13.23 19.32
N LEU A 98 -16.21 12.66 18.30
CA LEU A 98 -15.23 11.58 18.41
C LEU A 98 -14.04 11.85 17.49
N LYS A 99 -12.87 11.29 17.79
CA LYS A 99 -11.65 11.42 16.97
C LYS A 99 -11.68 10.56 15.68
N VAL A 100 -12.78 10.61 14.94
CA VAL A 100 -12.96 9.90 13.67
C VAL A 100 -12.03 10.48 12.62
N GLY A 101 -11.35 9.61 11.89
CA GLY A 101 -10.41 10.00 10.84
C GLY A 101 -8.99 10.26 11.35
N GLU A 102 -8.78 10.33 12.67
CA GLU A 102 -7.45 10.46 13.25
C GLU A 102 -6.75 9.08 13.37
N ASN A 103 -5.45 9.08 13.68
CA ASN A 103 -4.63 7.88 13.88
C ASN A 103 -4.50 6.99 12.63
N LEU A 104 -4.47 7.60 11.44
CA LEU A 104 -4.14 6.90 10.20
C LEU A 104 -2.71 6.38 10.29
N GLN A 105 -2.53 5.11 9.93
CA GLN A 105 -1.25 4.43 9.89
C GLN A 105 -1.18 3.63 8.59
N ASP A 106 0.01 3.61 8.01
CA ASP A 106 0.33 2.76 6.86
C ASP A 106 1.79 2.33 6.97
N HIS A 107 2.14 1.20 6.35
CA HIS A 107 3.52 0.74 6.29
C HIS A 107 4.23 1.43 5.13
N VAL A 108 5.07 2.41 5.45
CA VAL A 108 5.95 3.05 4.48
C VAL A 108 7.27 2.27 4.36
N GLY A 109 7.85 2.22 3.17
CA GLY A 109 9.10 1.50 2.93
C GLY A 109 10.02 2.22 1.95
N MET A 110 11.28 1.82 1.94
CA MET A 110 12.30 2.37 1.06
C MET A 110 12.30 1.62 -0.27
N ALA A 111 11.57 2.14 -1.26
CA ALA A 111 11.58 1.58 -2.61
C ALA A 111 12.88 1.93 -3.37
N GLY A 112 13.17 1.20 -4.44
CA GLY A 112 14.27 1.53 -5.35
C GLY A 112 15.67 1.08 -4.93
N LEU A 113 15.79 0.32 -3.84
CA LEU A 113 17.04 -0.36 -3.50
C LEU A 113 17.28 -1.53 -4.47
N THR A 114 17.97 -1.24 -5.57
CA THR A 114 18.17 -2.16 -6.70
C THR A 114 19.53 -2.83 -6.64
N PHE A 115 19.56 -4.13 -6.89
CA PHE A 115 20.78 -4.93 -7.01
C PHE A 115 20.86 -5.57 -8.38
N ILE A 116 22.01 -5.47 -9.03
CA ILE A 116 22.30 -6.02 -10.36
C ILE A 116 22.87 -7.42 -10.18
N VAL A 117 22.45 -8.38 -11.00
CA VAL A 117 23.02 -9.73 -11.06
C VAL A 117 23.41 -10.07 -12.49
N ASP A 118 24.38 -10.98 -12.65
CA ASP A 118 24.87 -11.38 -13.99
C ASP A 118 24.09 -12.58 -14.57
N LYS A 119 23.39 -13.33 -13.71
CA LYS A 119 22.62 -14.49 -14.15
C LYS A 119 21.23 -14.08 -14.64
N PRO A 120 20.72 -14.68 -15.74
CA PRO A 120 19.41 -14.37 -16.30
C PRO A 120 18.27 -15.04 -15.50
N VAL A 121 18.18 -14.76 -14.21
CA VAL A 121 17.22 -15.39 -13.28
C VAL A 121 16.13 -14.44 -12.79
N ALA A 122 16.24 -13.14 -13.08
CA ALA A 122 15.25 -12.15 -12.68
C ALA A 122 13.99 -12.22 -13.55
N ILE A 123 12.92 -11.63 -13.06
CA ILE A 123 11.72 -11.34 -13.82
C ILE A 123 11.96 -10.05 -14.61
N VAL A 124 12.03 -10.19 -15.94
CA VAL A 124 12.10 -9.08 -16.89
C VAL A 124 10.96 -9.27 -17.90
N GLN A 125 10.23 -8.19 -18.19
CA GLN A 125 8.94 -8.26 -18.87
C GLN A 125 8.99 -9.02 -20.21
N ASN A 126 10.00 -8.76 -21.04
CA ASN A 126 10.17 -9.39 -22.35
C ASN A 126 10.26 -10.94 -22.32
N ARG A 127 10.68 -11.53 -21.20
CA ARG A 127 10.76 -13.00 -21.03
C ARG A 127 9.45 -13.63 -20.54
N LEU A 128 8.54 -12.84 -19.99
CA LEU A 128 7.27 -13.34 -19.45
C LEU A 128 6.12 -13.33 -20.45
N GLU A 129 6.20 -12.54 -21.52
CA GLU A 129 5.11 -12.36 -22.50
C GLU A 129 5.08 -13.41 -23.62
N ALA A 130 5.93 -14.44 -23.57
CA ALA A 130 5.99 -15.46 -24.60
C ALA A 130 4.68 -16.28 -24.70
N PHE A 131 4.18 -16.50 -25.91
CA PHE A 131 2.91 -17.21 -26.16
C PHE A 131 2.77 -18.57 -25.44
N PRO A 132 3.80 -19.45 -25.41
CA PRO A 132 3.70 -20.73 -24.71
C PRO A 132 3.51 -20.58 -23.19
N ILE A 133 4.15 -19.56 -22.58
CA ILE A 133 4.02 -19.25 -21.16
C ILE A 133 2.58 -18.83 -20.85
N THR A 134 2.04 -17.94 -21.68
CA THR A 134 0.65 -17.47 -21.58
C THR A 134 -0.32 -18.63 -21.71
N MET A 135 -0.14 -19.51 -22.70
CA MET A 135 -1.04 -20.63 -22.91
C MET A 135 -1.00 -21.64 -21.75
N ASN A 136 0.18 -21.90 -21.19
CA ASN A 136 0.31 -22.78 -20.02
C ASN A 136 -0.42 -22.22 -18.78
N TYR A 137 -0.39 -20.89 -18.59
CA TYR A 137 -1.17 -20.25 -17.54
C TYR A 137 -2.67 -20.34 -17.79
N VAL A 138 -3.14 -20.08 -19.01
CA VAL A 138 -4.57 -20.10 -19.34
C VAL A 138 -5.15 -21.51 -19.20
N LEU A 139 -4.47 -22.52 -19.75
CA LEU A 139 -4.98 -23.89 -19.77
C LEU A 139 -4.79 -24.62 -18.43
N HIS A 140 -3.65 -24.44 -17.77
CA HIS A 140 -3.29 -25.24 -16.60
C HIS A 140 -3.24 -24.44 -15.29
N GLY A 141 -3.32 -23.11 -15.33
CA GLY A 141 -3.13 -22.26 -14.15
C GLY A 141 -1.73 -22.40 -13.54
N LYS A 142 -0.73 -22.71 -14.37
CA LYS A 142 0.67 -22.97 -13.98
C LYS A 142 1.62 -22.05 -14.75
N GLY A 143 2.89 -22.07 -14.34
CA GLY A 143 3.96 -21.29 -14.99
C GLY A 143 4.18 -19.92 -14.37
N PRO A 144 5.14 -19.15 -14.89
CA PRO A 144 5.61 -17.92 -14.25
C PRO A 144 4.58 -16.78 -14.24
N MET A 145 3.54 -16.82 -15.07
CA MET A 145 2.42 -15.86 -14.98
C MET A 145 1.52 -16.05 -13.75
N THR A 146 1.71 -17.12 -12.98
CA THR A 146 1.04 -17.29 -11.67
C THR A 146 1.69 -16.47 -10.55
N THR A 147 2.90 -15.95 -10.80
CA THR A 147 3.62 -15.06 -9.87
C THR A 147 2.85 -13.77 -9.66
N LEU A 148 3.06 -13.13 -8.51
CA LEU A 148 2.36 -11.89 -8.17
C LEU A 148 2.97 -10.69 -8.91
N GLY A 149 4.13 -10.88 -9.56
CA GLY A 149 4.81 -9.86 -10.37
C GLY A 149 5.49 -8.77 -9.54
N GLY A 150 5.72 -9.04 -8.26
CA GLY A 150 6.33 -8.10 -7.32
C GLY A 150 6.97 -8.87 -6.18
N VAL A 151 6.35 -8.87 -5.01
CA VAL A 151 6.90 -9.49 -3.79
C VAL A 151 6.72 -11.00 -3.83
N GLU A 152 7.84 -11.73 -3.91
CA GLU A 152 7.91 -13.19 -3.95
C GLU A 152 8.55 -13.78 -2.68
N GLY A 153 9.27 -12.95 -1.92
CA GLY A 153 9.87 -13.33 -0.63
C GLY A 153 9.55 -12.31 0.46
N LEU A 154 9.39 -12.80 1.68
CA LEU A 154 9.20 -11.97 2.87
C LEU A 154 10.26 -12.31 3.91
N GLY A 155 10.76 -11.29 4.60
CA GLY A 155 11.62 -11.43 5.76
C GLY A 155 11.14 -10.52 6.88
N PHE A 156 11.33 -10.94 8.13
CA PHE A 156 11.03 -10.12 9.30
C PHE A 156 12.28 -10.03 10.14
N VAL A 157 12.71 -8.82 10.46
CA VAL A 157 13.94 -8.59 11.22
C VAL A 157 13.72 -7.55 12.29
N ASN A 158 14.59 -7.62 13.30
CA ASN A 158 14.69 -6.65 14.36
C ASN A 158 15.91 -5.78 14.08
N THR A 159 15.72 -4.46 13.95
CA THR A 159 16.84 -3.53 13.88
C THR A 159 17.49 -3.35 15.26
N PRO A 160 18.70 -2.78 15.35
CA PRO A 160 19.29 -2.40 16.64
C PRO A 160 18.43 -1.42 17.46
N LEU A 161 17.53 -0.66 16.81
CA LEU A 161 16.60 0.27 17.45
C LEU A 161 15.32 -0.42 17.97
N SER A 162 15.11 -1.68 17.58
CA SER A 162 13.97 -2.46 18.07
C SER A 162 14.01 -2.58 19.59
N ASN A 163 12.83 -2.54 20.20
CA ASN A 163 12.73 -2.75 21.65
C ASN A 163 13.01 -4.23 21.96
N LYS A 164 14.19 -4.51 22.54
CA LYS A 164 14.63 -5.87 22.90
C LYS A 164 13.72 -6.59 23.91
N SER A 165 12.95 -5.85 24.70
CA SER A 165 11.97 -6.44 25.63
C SER A 165 10.69 -6.93 24.92
N ARG A 166 10.52 -6.60 23.63
CA ARG A 166 9.34 -6.92 22.83
C ARG A 166 9.76 -7.84 21.68
N HIS A 167 9.19 -9.05 21.64
CA HIS A 167 9.56 -10.10 20.69
C HIS A 167 8.98 -9.94 19.27
N TRP A 168 8.77 -8.71 18.79
CA TRP A 168 8.19 -8.47 17.47
C TRP A 168 9.13 -7.66 16.55
N PRO A 169 9.08 -7.91 15.22
CA PRO A 169 9.89 -7.20 14.24
C PRO A 169 9.42 -5.77 14.03
N ASP A 170 10.37 -4.90 13.69
CA ASP A 170 10.16 -3.51 13.32
C ASP A 170 10.33 -3.27 11.80
N ILE A 171 11.01 -4.19 11.10
CA ILE A 171 11.16 -4.20 9.63
C ILE A 171 10.60 -5.48 9.02
N GLN A 172 9.84 -5.31 7.94
CA GLN A 172 9.50 -6.37 7.00
C GLN A 172 10.23 -6.13 5.67
N PHE A 173 10.96 -7.12 5.20
CA PHE A 173 11.53 -7.10 3.87
C PHE A 173 10.55 -7.65 2.85
N HIS A 174 10.28 -6.87 1.81
CA HIS A 174 9.64 -7.35 0.58
C HIS A 174 10.73 -7.59 -0.46
N MET A 175 10.93 -8.86 -0.81
CA MET A 175 11.93 -9.27 -1.79
C MET A 175 11.25 -9.58 -3.10
N ALA A 176 11.75 -8.99 -4.18
CA ALA A 176 11.26 -9.23 -5.53
C ALA A 176 12.44 -9.58 -6.45
N PRO A 177 12.31 -10.60 -7.31
CA PRO A 177 13.30 -10.91 -8.35
C PRO A 177 13.18 -9.92 -9.54
N ALA A 178 12.81 -8.67 -9.27
CA ALA A 178 12.63 -7.59 -10.22
C ALA A 178 12.87 -6.26 -9.49
N SER A 179 13.18 -5.19 -10.23
CA SER A 179 13.30 -3.84 -9.67
C SER A 179 12.63 -2.82 -10.58
N VAL A 180 12.80 -1.52 -10.28
CA VAL A 180 12.17 -0.41 -11.00
C VAL A 180 12.44 -0.42 -12.51
N ASN A 181 13.58 -0.96 -12.94
CA ASN A 181 14.00 -1.06 -14.34
C ASN A 181 13.37 -2.25 -15.12
N SER A 182 12.73 -3.21 -14.45
CA SER A 182 12.36 -4.51 -15.03
C SER A 182 11.28 -4.45 -16.12
N ASP A 183 10.52 -3.36 -16.19
CA ASP A 183 9.46 -3.12 -17.18
C ASP A 183 9.74 -1.89 -18.07
N ASP A 184 10.99 -1.43 -18.08
CA ASP A 184 11.44 -0.24 -18.82
C ASP A 184 10.62 1.05 -18.52
N GLY A 185 9.96 1.10 -17.36
CA GLY A 185 9.16 2.23 -16.92
C GLY A 185 7.72 2.24 -17.47
N ALA A 186 7.26 1.13 -18.05
CA ALA A 186 5.92 1.01 -18.62
C ALA A 186 4.81 1.20 -17.56
N ARG A 187 4.98 0.60 -16.38
CA ARG A 187 3.99 0.59 -15.29
C ARG A 187 4.63 0.89 -13.93
N VAL A 188 5.74 0.26 -13.57
CA VAL A 188 6.35 0.36 -12.22
C VAL A 188 6.67 1.80 -11.88
N ARG A 189 7.26 2.55 -12.82
CA ARG A 189 7.52 3.99 -12.66
C ARG A 189 6.27 4.80 -12.26
N LYS A 190 5.15 4.55 -12.95
CA LYS A 190 3.88 5.26 -12.72
C LYS A 190 3.24 4.84 -11.40
N VAL A 191 3.28 3.55 -11.07
CA VAL A 191 2.74 3.00 -9.83
C VAL A 191 3.49 3.54 -8.60
N LEU A 192 4.81 3.68 -8.72
CA LEU A 192 5.66 4.25 -7.65
C LEU A 192 5.71 5.78 -7.67
N GLY A 193 5.06 6.46 -8.62
CA GLY A 193 5.05 7.93 -8.69
C GLY A 193 6.40 8.57 -8.98
N LEU A 194 7.34 7.84 -9.62
CA LEU A 194 8.69 8.35 -9.87
C LEU A 194 8.69 9.39 -11.00
N THR A 195 9.40 10.50 -10.79
CA THR A 195 9.59 11.54 -11.81
C THR A 195 10.39 11.00 -13.00
N ASP A 196 10.18 11.59 -14.18
CA ASP A 196 10.92 11.22 -15.39
C ASP A 196 12.43 11.42 -15.20
N THR A 197 12.83 12.52 -14.55
CA THR A 197 14.24 12.83 -14.27
C THR A 197 14.89 11.76 -13.38
N LEU A 198 14.22 11.35 -12.30
CA LEU A 198 14.73 10.32 -11.40
C LEU A 198 14.84 8.98 -12.13
N PHE A 199 13.78 8.58 -12.85
CA PHE A 199 13.77 7.31 -13.56
C PHE A 199 14.83 7.23 -14.66
N ASN A 200 14.93 8.25 -15.51
CA ASN A 200 15.85 8.29 -16.63
C ASN A 200 17.31 8.35 -16.17
N THR A 201 17.58 9.00 -15.04
CA THR A 201 18.94 9.10 -14.50
C THR A 201 19.37 7.80 -13.82
N VAL A 202 18.50 7.22 -12.98
CA VAL A 202 18.90 6.14 -12.07
C VAL A 202 18.57 4.76 -12.64
N TYR A 203 17.37 4.55 -13.19
CA TYR A 203 16.86 3.21 -13.48
C TYR A 203 16.85 2.85 -14.97
N LYS A 204 16.65 3.82 -15.88
CA LYS A 204 16.72 3.60 -17.34
C LYS A 204 18.05 3.01 -17.82
N PRO A 205 19.22 3.35 -17.26
CA PRO A 205 20.50 2.71 -17.63
C PRO A 205 20.56 1.20 -17.30
N LEU A 206 19.65 0.71 -16.47
CA LEU A 206 19.51 -0.70 -16.11
C LEU A 206 18.39 -1.41 -16.88
N SER A 207 17.73 -0.76 -17.84
CA SER A 207 16.64 -1.37 -18.59
C SER A 207 17.07 -2.72 -19.18
N TYR A 208 16.21 -3.73 -18.99
CA TYR A 208 16.42 -5.11 -19.40
C TYR A 208 17.58 -5.88 -18.74
N LYS A 209 18.31 -5.27 -17.79
CA LYS A 209 19.28 -6.00 -16.96
C LYS A 209 18.56 -6.81 -15.88
N ASP A 210 19.13 -7.97 -15.54
CA ASP A 210 18.67 -8.75 -14.41
C ASP A 210 18.95 -8.03 -13.09
N THR A 211 17.88 -7.73 -12.38
CA THR A 211 17.93 -7.04 -11.10
C THR A 211 16.97 -7.67 -10.10
N TRP A 212 17.28 -7.50 -8.82
CA TRP A 212 16.39 -7.85 -7.72
C TRP A 212 16.39 -6.72 -6.70
N THR A 213 15.34 -6.67 -5.88
CA THR A 213 15.20 -5.66 -4.83
C THR A 213 14.79 -6.30 -3.52
N ILE A 214 15.20 -5.65 -2.44
CA ILE A 214 14.77 -5.92 -1.07
C ILE A 214 14.36 -4.59 -0.46
N ILE A 215 13.05 -4.43 -0.27
CA ILE A 215 12.44 -3.20 0.22
C ILE A 215 12.24 -3.35 1.72
N PRO A 216 12.93 -2.59 2.59
CA PRO A 216 12.56 -2.51 3.99
C PRO A 216 11.26 -1.71 4.13
N LEU A 217 10.24 -2.32 4.74
CA LEU A 217 8.99 -1.68 5.14
C LEU A 217 8.97 -1.55 6.66
N LEU A 218 8.55 -0.39 7.13
CA LEU A 218 8.37 -0.08 8.54
C LEU A 218 7.06 -0.67 9.05
N LEU A 219 7.15 -1.62 9.99
CA LEU A 219 5.97 -2.33 10.54
C LEU A 219 5.29 -1.58 11.68
N ARG A 220 6.04 -0.72 12.37
CA ARG A 220 5.59 -0.05 13.59
C ARG A 220 5.90 1.45 13.51
N PRO A 221 5.32 2.16 12.52
CA PRO A 221 5.52 3.60 12.43
C PRO A 221 5.03 4.28 13.71
N ARG A 222 5.74 5.31 14.14
CA ARG A 222 5.32 6.24 15.20
C ARG A 222 4.55 7.42 14.63
N SER A 223 4.86 7.81 13.39
CA SER A 223 4.14 8.84 12.66
C SER A 223 2.65 8.51 12.55
N ARG A 224 1.79 9.51 12.68
CA ARG A 224 0.33 9.37 12.59
C ARG A 224 -0.25 10.40 11.64
N GLY A 225 -1.10 9.92 10.75
CA GLY A 225 -1.85 10.74 9.82
C GLY A 225 -3.31 10.91 10.21
N TRP A 226 -4.06 11.50 9.29
CA TRP A 226 -5.50 11.68 9.39
C TRP A 226 -6.21 11.62 8.03
N VAL A 227 -7.52 11.41 8.09
CA VAL A 227 -8.49 11.50 7.00
C VAL A 227 -9.57 12.51 7.41
N ARG A 228 -9.74 13.58 6.62
CA ARG A 228 -10.70 14.68 6.91
C ARG A 228 -11.60 14.95 5.72
N LEU A 229 -12.71 15.64 5.96
CA LEU A 229 -13.64 15.98 4.89
C LEU A 229 -13.04 17.08 4.01
N LYS A 230 -13.21 16.92 2.69
CA LYS A 230 -12.94 18.01 1.75
C LYS A 230 -14.11 19.00 1.70
N SER A 231 -15.34 18.47 1.75
CA SER A 231 -16.60 19.21 1.89
C SER A 231 -17.69 18.28 2.44
N SER A 232 -18.91 18.80 2.62
CA SER A 232 -20.11 18.01 2.94
C SER A 232 -20.70 17.21 1.76
N ASN A 233 -20.07 17.26 0.58
CA ASN A 233 -20.50 16.47 -0.58
C ASN A 233 -19.93 15.05 -0.48
N PRO A 234 -20.76 13.99 -0.40
CA PRO A 234 -20.31 12.60 -0.26
C PRO A 234 -19.54 12.06 -1.46
N PHE A 235 -19.55 12.76 -2.60
CA PHE A 235 -18.81 12.38 -3.81
C PHE A 235 -17.45 13.06 -3.93
N HIS A 236 -17.15 14.03 -3.06
CA HIS A 236 -15.82 14.60 -3.00
C HIS A 236 -14.91 13.70 -2.18
N TYR A 237 -13.79 13.27 -2.76
CA TYR A 237 -12.80 12.47 -2.04
C TYR A 237 -12.29 13.22 -0.79
N PRO A 238 -12.08 12.50 0.32
CA PRO A 238 -11.60 13.11 1.56
C PRO A 238 -10.16 13.59 1.38
N LYS A 239 -9.73 14.51 2.24
CA LYS A 239 -8.32 14.87 2.36
C LYS A 239 -7.63 13.80 3.19
N ILE A 240 -6.50 13.30 2.68
CA ILE A 240 -5.70 12.27 3.34
C ILE A 240 -4.33 12.87 3.60
N ASN A 241 -3.89 12.85 4.84
CA ASN A 241 -2.52 13.14 5.20
C ASN A 241 -1.97 11.93 5.94
N ALA A 242 -1.10 11.16 5.31
CA ALA A 242 -0.46 10.02 5.97
C ALA A 242 0.60 10.46 7.00
N ASN A 243 1.12 11.69 6.84
CA ASN A 243 2.14 12.28 7.70
C ASN A 243 3.38 11.38 7.86
N TYR A 244 3.83 10.78 6.75
CA TYR A 244 5.00 9.89 6.78
C TYR A 244 6.25 10.63 7.27
N PHE A 245 7.03 9.96 8.11
CA PHE A 245 8.33 10.44 8.59
C PHE A 245 8.28 11.74 9.41
N ASP A 246 7.14 11.98 10.05
CA ASP A 246 6.97 13.04 11.06
C ASP A 246 7.81 12.75 12.30
N ASP A 247 7.87 11.48 12.72
CA ASP A 247 8.79 11.01 13.76
C ASP A 247 10.09 10.51 13.12
N GLN A 248 11.22 11.11 13.50
CA GLN A 248 12.54 10.73 12.99
C GLN A 248 12.95 9.29 13.33
N PHE A 249 12.35 8.68 14.36
CA PHE A 249 12.57 7.27 14.68
C PHE A 249 12.17 6.35 13.52
N ASP A 250 11.13 6.71 12.76
CA ASP A 250 10.66 5.93 11.62
C ASP A 250 11.72 5.87 10.52
N VAL A 251 12.36 7.00 10.24
CA VAL A 251 13.45 7.10 9.25
C VAL A 251 14.70 6.38 9.74
N ALA A 252 15.09 6.60 10.99
CA ALA A 252 16.25 5.91 11.57
C ALA A 252 16.10 4.37 11.52
N THR A 253 14.90 3.86 11.77
CA THR A 253 14.58 2.42 11.67
C THR A 253 14.71 1.92 10.23
N LEU A 254 14.22 2.68 9.24
CA LEU A 254 14.38 2.33 7.83
C LEU A 254 15.83 2.40 7.35
N VAL A 255 16.63 3.35 7.85
CA VAL A 255 18.08 3.42 7.56
C VAL A 255 18.78 2.14 8.05
N GLU A 256 18.47 1.67 9.25
CA GLU A 256 18.97 0.37 9.73
C GLU A 256 18.46 -0.80 8.88
N GLY A 257 17.20 -0.76 8.45
CA GLY A 257 16.64 -1.69 7.48
C GLY A 257 17.42 -1.73 6.14
N ALA A 258 17.79 -0.57 5.61
CA ALA A 258 18.58 -0.44 4.38
C ALA A 258 19.98 -1.03 4.55
N LYS A 259 20.65 -0.76 5.68
CA LYS A 259 21.96 -1.35 6.00
C LYS A 259 21.88 -2.88 6.10
N ILE A 260 20.83 -3.42 6.73
CA ILE A 260 20.60 -4.87 6.79
C ILE A 260 20.39 -5.43 5.37
N ALA A 261 19.58 -4.78 4.54
CA ALA A 261 19.32 -5.19 3.16
C ALA A 261 20.62 -5.27 2.33
N VAL A 262 21.49 -4.27 2.44
CA VAL A 262 22.81 -4.27 1.78
C VAL A 262 23.71 -5.39 2.31
N ARG A 263 23.70 -5.67 3.62
CA ARG A 263 24.44 -6.82 4.19
C ARG A 263 23.93 -8.16 3.65
N ILE A 264 22.61 -8.33 3.51
CA ILE A 264 22.00 -9.53 2.93
C ILE A 264 22.48 -9.70 1.48
N ALA A 265 22.43 -8.64 0.67
CA ALA A 265 22.85 -8.69 -0.72
C ALA A 265 24.34 -9.01 -0.91
N ASN A 266 25.18 -8.71 0.08
CA ASN A 266 26.63 -9.01 0.09
C ASN A 266 26.97 -10.37 0.74
N ALA A 267 25.98 -11.12 1.23
CA ALA A 267 26.22 -12.42 1.84
C ALA A 267 26.83 -13.42 0.84
N GLN A 268 27.58 -14.40 1.35
CA GLN A 268 28.31 -15.38 0.53
C GLN A 268 27.43 -16.07 -0.52
N VAL A 269 26.18 -16.38 -0.16
CA VAL A 269 25.22 -17.03 -1.06
C VAL A 269 24.87 -16.19 -2.29
N PHE A 270 24.95 -14.86 -2.22
CA PHE A 270 24.67 -13.97 -3.35
C PHE A 270 25.85 -13.79 -4.30
N LYS A 271 27.07 -14.17 -3.90
CA LYS A 271 28.25 -14.14 -4.78
C LYS A 271 28.09 -15.03 -6.02
N GLN A 272 27.33 -16.11 -5.92
CA GLN A 272 27.03 -16.98 -7.06
C GLN A 272 26.22 -16.28 -8.18
N PHE A 273 25.59 -15.15 -7.87
CA PHE A 273 24.84 -14.31 -8.81
C PHE A 273 25.60 -13.04 -9.19
N ASN A 274 26.77 -12.81 -8.59
CA ASN A 274 27.53 -11.57 -8.66
C ASN A 274 26.65 -10.35 -8.33
N SER A 275 25.85 -10.47 -7.26
CA SER A 275 24.94 -9.42 -6.81
C SER A 275 25.71 -8.17 -6.39
N ARG A 276 25.35 -7.02 -6.96
CA ARG A 276 26.00 -5.73 -6.69
C ARG A 276 24.94 -4.67 -6.49
N LEU A 277 25.09 -3.86 -5.46
CA LEU A 277 24.24 -2.70 -5.25
C LEU A 277 24.38 -1.75 -6.45
N HIS A 278 23.25 -1.24 -6.94
CA HIS A 278 23.24 -0.18 -7.94
C HIS A 278 23.72 1.14 -7.32
N THR A 279 24.75 1.75 -7.90
CA THR A 279 25.48 2.86 -7.28
C THR A 279 25.24 4.23 -7.92
N ILE A 280 24.37 4.34 -8.94
CA ILE A 280 24.03 5.67 -9.48
C ILE A 280 23.22 6.43 -8.41
N PRO A 281 23.73 7.56 -7.88
CA PRO A 281 23.06 8.27 -6.80
C PRO A 281 21.77 8.95 -7.26
N LEU A 282 20.76 9.03 -6.39
CA LEU A 282 19.56 9.82 -6.68
C LEU A 282 19.94 11.30 -6.89
N PRO A 283 19.37 11.99 -7.89
CA PRO A 283 19.74 13.37 -8.21
C PRO A 283 19.67 14.34 -7.01
N ASN A 284 18.65 14.20 -6.17
CA ASN A 284 18.41 15.02 -4.98
C ASN A 284 19.27 14.63 -3.76
N CYS A 285 19.98 13.50 -3.83
CA CYS A 285 20.82 12.99 -2.73
C CYS A 285 22.32 13.06 -3.02
N ARG A 286 22.73 13.70 -4.12
CA ARG A 286 24.14 13.77 -4.58
C ARG A 286 25.08 14.51 -3.63
N SER A 287 24.56 15.38 -2.77
CA SER A 287 25.33 16.10 -1.76
C SER A 287 25.82 15.19 -0.62
N TYR A 288 25.23 14.01 -0.45
CA TYR A 288 25.61 13.04 0.58
C TYR A 288 26.55 11.98 0.02
N ARG A 289 27.50 11.52 0.85
CA ARG A 289 28.35 10.38 0.50
C ARG A 289 27.48 9.15 0.29
N PHE A 290 27.57 8.52 -0.89
CA PHE A 290 26.81 7.31 -1.21
C PHE A 290 26.99 6.23 -0.13
N GLY A 291 25.89 5.60 0.29
CA GLY A 291 25.90 4.56 1.32
C GLY A 291 26.03 5.04 2.77
N SER A 292 26.17 6.35 3.01
CA SER A 292 26.08 6.92 4.35
C SER A 292 24.64 6.96 4.86
N ASP A 293 24.47 7.09 6.18
CA ASP A 293 23.17 7.22 6.83
C ASP A 293 22.36 8.40 6.26
N ALA A 294 23.03 9.55 6.03
CA ALA A 294 22.42 10.72 5.43
C ALA A 294 21.96 10.48 3.99
N TYR A 295 22.71 9.70 3.21
CA TYR A 295 22.28 9.29 1.88
C TYR A 295 21.05 8.37 1.93
N TRP A 296 21.05 7.39 2.85
CA TRP A 296 19.90 6.49 3.02
C TRP A 296 18.64 7.22 3.47
N GLU A 297 18.77 8.15 4.42
CA GLU A 297 17.66 9.02 4.83
C GLU A 297 17.13 9.82 3.63
N CYS A 298 18.00 10.46 2.86
CA CYS A 298 17.58 11.21 1.67
C CYS A 298 16.83 10.32 0.67
N HIS A 299 17.35 9.11 0.40
CA HIS A 299 16.68 8.14 -0.47
C HIS A 299 15.29 7.77 0.07
N ILE A 300 15.16 7.42 1.35
CA ILE A 300 13.89 7.06 1.99
C ILE A 300 12.82 8.15 1.83
N ARG A 301 13.22 9.42 1.82
CA ARG A 301 12.33 10.58 1.70
C ARG A 301 12.03 11.01 0.25
N THR A 302 12.63 10.36 -0.75
CA THR A 302 12.48 10.69 -2.18
C THR A 302 11.32 9.93 -2.82
#